data_AF-A0A7L2PY18-F1
#
_entry.id   AF-A0A7L2PY18-F1
#
_cell.length_a   1.000
_cell.length_b   1.000
_cell.length_c   1.000
_cell.angle_alpha   90.00
_cell.angle_beta   90.00
_cell.angle_gamma   90.00
#
_symmetry.space_group_name_H-M   'P 1'
#
loop_
_entity.id
_entity.type
_entity.pdbx_description
1 polymer ?
#
loop_
_entity_poly.entity_id
_entity_poly.type
_entity_poly.pdbx_seq_one_letter_code
_entity_poly.pdbx_strand_id
1 'polypeptide(L)'
;MEVSHSVKERTIAENSLVILLQGLRGRVTTVELRDESAAAGRVTSVDAFMNVRLAQVTFTDRQGAVSQLDELFVTGRNIRYVHIPDEVDIRATIEEQLQAIHRVRFFGGRDKGRREFPPSKH
;
A
#
# COMPACT_ATOMS: atom_id res chain seq x y z
N MET A 1 2.18 -9.92 -0.29
CA MET A 1 2.28 -8.47 -0.55
C MET A 1 2.40 -8.26 -2.04
N GLU A 2 1.60 -7.34 -2.57
CA GLU A 2 1.62 -6.97 -3.98
C GLU A 2 2.41 -5.69 -4.09
N VAL A 3 3.45 -5.69 -4.92
CA VAL A 3 4.30 -4.54 -5.18
C VAL A 3 3.97 -4.05 -6.59
N SER A 4 3.94 -2.73 -6.81
CA SER A 4 3.67 -2.18 -8.15
C SER A 4 4.58 -2.79 -9.22
N HIS A 5 4.03 -3.10 -10.39
CA HIS A 5 4.78 -3.58 -11.54
C HIS A 5 5.62 -2.47 -12.21
N SER A 6 5.29 -1.20 -11.96
CA SER A 6 6.01 -0.04 -12.50
C SER A 6 7.28 0.23 -11.71
N VAL A 7 8.44 0.23 -12.39
CA VAL A 7 9.73 0.62 -11.78
C VAL A 7 9.63 2.04 -11.22
N LYS A 8 9.00 2.96 -11.95
CA LYS A 8 8.84 4.36 -11.53
C LYS A 8 8.07 4.47 -10.21
N GLU A 9 6.94 3.76 -10.10
CA GLU A 9 6.15 3.79 -8.86
C GLU A 9 6.87 3.12 -7.69
N ARG A 10 7.55 1.99 -7.93
CA ARG A 10 8.38 1.35 -6.89
C ARG A 10 9.45 2.29 -6.36
N THR A 11 10.14 3.02 -7.25
CA THR A 11 11.17 3.98 -6.85
C THR A 11 10.58 5.14 -6.05
N ILE A 12 9.40 5.65 -6.40
CA ILE A 12 8.72 6.69 -5.60
C ILE A 12 8.35 6.14 -4.21
N ALA A 13 7.82 4.93 -4.14
CA ALA A 13 7.48 4.29 -2.88
C ALA A 13 8.72 4.08 -2.00
N GLU A 14 9.80 3.51 -2.54
CA GLU A 14 11.06 3.26 -1.82
C GLU A 14 11.71 4.54 -1.25
N ASN A 15 11.53 5.69 -1.94
CA ASN A 15 12.15 6.96 -1.56
C ASN A 15 11.17 7.92 -0.86
N SER A 16 10.01 7.45 -0.40
CA SER A 16 9.04 8.29 0.33
C SER A 16 8.31 7.51 1.41
N LEU A 17 7.57 8.22 2.27
CA LEU A 17 6.81 7.59 3.37
C LEU A 17 5.52 6.89 2.91
N VAL A 18 5.15 6.97 1.63
CA VAL A 18 3.95 6.27 1.11
C VAL A 18 4.07 4.75 1.27
N ILE A 19 5.30 4.22 1.35
CA ILE A 19 5.58 2.81 1.57
C ILE A 19 5.02 2.30 2.91
N LEU A 20 4.96 3.15 3.93
CA LEU A 20 4.32 2.82 5.20
C LEU A 20 2.83 2.53 4.99
N LEU A 21 2.14 3.40 4.24
CA LEU A 21 0.72 3.23 3.94
C LEU A 21 0.44 2.02 3.06
N GLN A 22 1.34 1.69 2.13
CA GLN A 22 1.27 0.45 1.36
C GLN A 22 1.33 -0.79 2.26
N GLY A 23 2.13 -0.74 3.34
CA GLY A 23 2.20 -1.78 4.36
C GLY A 23 0.92 -1.95 5.19
N LEU A 24 0.01 -0.97 5.18
CA LEU A 24 -1.27 -1.04 5.88
C LEU A 24 -2.35 -1.85 5.13
N ARG A 25 -2.06 -2.34 3.92
CA ARG A 25 -3.01 -3.15 3.15
C ARG A 25 -3.59 -4.30 4.00
N GLY A 26 -4.92 -4.43 3.93
CA GLY A 26 -5.69 -5.44 4.66
C GLY A 26 -6.13 -5.00 6.06
N ARG A 27 -5.57 -3.91 6.60
CA ARG A 27 -5.95 -3.36 7.90
C ARG A 27 -7.07 -2.34 7.76
N VAL A 28 -7.86 -2.19 8.82
CA VAL A 28 -8.84 -1.11 8.95
C VAL A 28 -8.12 0.13 9.47
N THR A 29 -8.33 1.26 8.82
CA THR A 29 -7.75 2.56 9.18
C THR A 29 -8.80 3.64 8.96
N THR A 30 -8.56 4.82 9.55
CA THR A 30 -9.33 6.03 9.25
C THR A 30 -8.47 6.97 8.41
N VAL A 31 -9.03 7.46 7.31
CA VAL A 31 -8.44 8.49 6.47
C VAL A 31 -9.22 9.78 6.68
N GLU A 32 -8.59 10.81 7.22
CA GLU A 32 -9.17 12.15 7.29
C GLU A 32 -8.78 12.95 6.05
N LEU A 33 -9.79 13.55 5.43
CA LEU A 33 -9.65 14.35 4.23
C LEU A 33 -9.46 15.83 4.59
N ARG A 34 -8.94 16.59 3.63
CA ARG A 34 -8.67 18.03 3.77
C ARG A 34 -9.93 18.88 3.93
N ASP A 35 -11.07 18.36 3.53
CA ASP A 35 -12.38 18.99 3.70
C ASP A 35 -13.07 18.61 5.01
N GLU A 36 -12.31 18.02 5.95
CA GLU A 36 -12.76 17.59 7.28
C GLU A 36 -13.73 16.40 7.28
N SER A 37 -13.92 15.75 6.12
CA SER A 37 -14.59 14.45 6.07
C SER A 37 -13.64 13.32 6.50
N ALA A 38 -14.20 12.19 6.92
CA ALA A 38 -13.43 11.03 7.37
C ALA A 38 -13.97 9.73 6.77
N ALA A 39 -13.07 8.83 6.38
CA ALA A 39 -13.38 7.52 5.85
C ALA A 39 -12.69 6.44 6.69
N ALA A 40 -13.47 5.68 7.47
CA ALA A 40 -12.98 4.50 8.18
C ALA A 40 -13.27 3.24 7.37
N GLY A 41 -12.26 2.46 7.01
CA GLY A 41 -12.45 1.27 6.20
C GLY A 41 -11.18 0.44 6.03
N ARG A 42 -11.31 -0.72 5.39
CA ARG A 42 -10.19 -1.63 5.13
C ARG A 42 -9.38 -1.18 3.92
N VAL A 43 -8.08 -0.95 4.08
CA VAL A 43 -7.18 -0.59 2.98
C VAL A 43 -7.05 -1.75 2.00
N THR A 44 -7.46 -1.56 0.75
CA THR A 44 -7.30 -2.58 -0.30
C THR A 44 -6.08 -2.32 -1.15
N SER A 45 -5.75 -1.05 -1.43
CA SER A 45 -4.52 -0.65 -2.14
C SER A 45 -4.14 0.80 -1.84
N VAL A 46 -2.84 1.09 -1.89
CA VAL A 46 -2.28 2.45 -1.89
C VAL A 46 -1.26 2.56 -3.01
N ASP A 47 -1.38 3.57 -3.88
CA ASP A 47 -0.42 3.78 -4.97
C ASP A 47 0.74 4.72 -4.56
N ALA A 48 1.67 4.97 -5.48
CA ALA A 48 2.83 5.82 -5.24
C ALA A 48 2.50 7.31 -5.03
N PHE A 49 1.28 7.74 -5.37
CA PHE A 49 0.79 9.11 -5.23
C PHE A 49 -0.19 9.26 -4.05
N MET A 50 -0.20 8.27 -3.14
CA MET A 50 -1.06 8.22 -1.96
C MET A 50 -2.55 8.14 -2.30
N ASN A 51 -2.93 7.71 -3.51
CA ASN A 51 -4.33 7.37 -3.76
C ASN A 51 -4.67 6.07 -3.03
N VAL A 52 -5.73 6.09 -2.21
CA VAL A 52 -6.11 4.98 -1.33
C VAL A 52 -7.45 4.41 -1.81
N ARG A 53 -7.51 3.09 -1.96
CA ARG A 53 -8.77 2.34 -2.08
C ARG A 53 -9.10 1.72 -0.73
N LEU A 54 -10.33 1.94 -0.29
CA LEU A 54 -10.90 1.38 0.92
C LEU A 54 -12.09 0.49 0.55
N ALA A 55 -12.33 -0.55 1.34
CA ALA A 55 -13.52 -1.39 1.28
C ALA A 55 -14.24 -1.41 2.63
N GLN A 56 -15.56 -1.64 2.62
CA GLN A 56 -16.41 -1.68 3.82
C GLN A 56 -16.26 -0.41 4.65
N VAL A 57 -16.63 0.72 4.05
CA VAL A 57 -16.28 2.05 4.51
C VAL A 57 -17.44 2.70 5.24
N THR A 58 -17.19 3.17 6.46
CA THR A 58 -18.03 4.16 7.13
C THR A 58 -17.48 5.54 6.79
N PHE A 59 -18.20 6.28 5.96
CA PHE A 59 -17.84 7.65 5.57
C PHE A 59 -18.66 8.65 6.39
N THR A 60 -17.97 9.62 7.00
CA THR A 60 -18.55 10.73 7.75
C THR A 60 -18.23 12.02 7.01
N ASP A 61 -19.24 12.76 6.58
CA ASP A 61 -19.02 14.05 5.93
C ASP A 61 -18.66 15.15 6.94
N ARG A 62 -18.35 16.34 6.42
CA ARG A 62 -18.04 17.55 7.22
C ARG A 62 -19.14 17.94 8.21
N GLN A 63 -20.40 17.58 7.93
CA GLN A 63 -21.56 17.89 8.77
C GLN A 63 -21.82 16.79 9.81
N GLY A 64 -21.03 15.71 9.80
CA GLY A 64 -21.19 14.56 10.67
C GLY A 64 -22.21 13.55 10.17
N ALA A 65 -22.74 13.68 8.94
CA ALA A 65 -23.64 12.69 8.38
C ALA A 65 -22.85 11.44 7.99
N VAL A 66 -23.35 10.28 8.41
CA VAL A 66 -22.69 8.98 8.23
C VAL A 66 -23.35 8.19 7.11
N SER A 67 -22.52 7.58 6.27
CA SER A 67 -22.92 6.69 5.17
C SER A 67 -22.06 5.43 5.15
N GLN A 68 -22.66 4.30 4.77
CA GLN A 68 -21.96 3.04 4.57
C GLN A 68 -21.75 2.84 3.07
N LEU A 69 -20.51 2.54 2.67
CA LEU A 69 -20.11 2.34 1.27
C LEU A 69 -19.37 1.01 1.15
N ASP A 70 -19.62 0.26 0.08
CA ASP A 70 -18.89 -1.00 -0.18
C ASP A 70 -17.43 -0.72 -0.55
N GLU A 71 -17.18 0.31 -1.36
CA GLU A 71 -15.86 0.76 -1.78
C GLU A 71 -15.78 2.30 -1.79
N LEU A 72 -14.60 2.84 -1.46
CA LEU A 72 -14.29 4.26 -1.61
C LEU A 72 -12.88 4.44 -2.17
N PHE A 73 -12.74 5.34 -3.14
CA PHE A 73 -11.44 5.77 -3.67
C PHE A 73 -11.16 7.22 -3.24
N VAL A 74 -10.09 7.42 -2.49
CA VAL A 74 -9.64 8.73 -2.03
C VAL A 74 -8.39 9.14 -2.79
N THR A 75 -8.42 10.32 -3.40
CA THR A 75 -7.26 10.87 -4.09
C THR A 75 -6.23 11.37 -3.08
N GLY A 76 -4.94 11.10 -3.32
CA GLY A 76 -3.88 11.44 -2.36
C GLY A 76 -3.79 12.93 -2.03
N ARG A 77 -4.13 13.80 -3.00
CA ARG A 77 -4.19 15.25 -2.79
C ARG A 77 -5.20 15.65 -1.71
N ASN A 78 -6.27 14.90 -1.53
CA ASN A 78 -7.32 15.21 -0.57
C ASN A 78 -7.07 14.61 0.81
N ILE A 79 -6.01 13.82 1.01
CA ILE A 79 -5.69 13.23 2.32
C ILE A 79 -5.00 14.27 3.22
N ARG A 80 -5.43 14.34 4.48
CA ARG A 80 -4.79 15.11 5.55
C ARG A 80 -4.12 14.20 6.58
N TYR A 81 -4.84 13.19 7.09
CA TYR A 81 -4.30 12.22 8.03
C TYR A 81 -4.67 10.79 7.63
N VAL A 82 -3.79 9.86 7.96
CA VAL A 82 -4.09 8.42 7.95
C VAL A 82 -3.77 7.88 9.34
N HIS A 83 -4.78 7.34 10.01
CA HIS A 83 -4.68 6.83 11.37
C HIS A 83 -4.03 5.45 11.35
N ILE A 84 -2.77 5.37 11.74
CA ILE A 84 -2.04 4.10 11.80
C ILE A 84 -2.57 3.28 12.99
N PRO A 85 -3.01 2.02 12.81
CA PRO A 85 -3.44 1.17 13.92
C PRO A 85 -2.33 0.96 14.95
N ASP A 86 -2.68 0.94 16.24
CA ASP A 86 -1.73 0.90 17.35
C ASP A 86 -0.84 -0.35 17.34
N GLU A 87 -1.33 -1.46 16.80
CA GLU A 87 -0.58 -2.71 16.66
C GLU A 87 0.50 -2.69 15.55
N VAL A 88 0.56 -1.62 14.75
CA VAL A 88 1.52 -1.50 13.65
C VAL A 88 2.85 -0.93 14.16
N ASP A 89 3.87 -1.78 14.17
CA ASP A 89 5.26 -1.30 14.23
C ASP A 89 5.62 -0.62 12.90
N ILE A 90 5.71 0.71 12.93
CA ILE A 90 6.01 1.55 11.78
C ILE A 90 7.34 1.16 11.13
N ARG A 91 8.38 0.92 11.95
CA ARG A 91 9.74 0.65 11.44
C ARG A 91 9.77 -0.72 10.78
N ALA A 92 9.24 -1.74 11.46
CA ALA A 92 9.19 -3.09 10.92
C ALA A 92 8.36 -3.18 9.64
N THR A 93 7.24 -2.44 9.57
CA THR A 93 6.36 -2.39 8.39
C THR A 93 7.08 -1.79 7.18
N ILE A 94 7.81 -0.68 7.37
CA ILE A 94 8.62 -0.07 6.31
C ILE A 94 9.72 -1.04 5.84
N GLU A 95 10.45 -1.65 6.78
CA GLU A 95 11.51 -2.61 6.45
C GLU A 95 10.98 -3.81 5.66
N GLU A 96 9.82 -4.35 6.03
CA GLU A 96 9.17 -5.45 5.32
C GLU A 96 8.82 -5.09 3.87
N GLN A 97 8.26 -3.89 3.64
CA GLN A 97 7.95 -3.41 2.29
C GLN A 97 9.21 -3.16 1.45
N LEU A 98 10.24 -2.55 2.03
CA LEU A 98 11.53 -2.35 1.36
C LEU A 98 12.16 -3.69 0.94
N GLN A 99 12.12 -4.70 1.82
CA GLN A 99 12.58 -6.04 1.49
C GLN A 99 11.77 -6.67 0.35
N ALA A 100 10.45 -6.45 0.30
CA ALA A 100 9.62 -6.93 -0.79
C ALA A 100 10.02 -6.31 -2.15
N ILE A 101 10.25 -4.99 -2.19
CA ILE A 101 10.76 -4.30 -3.39
C ILE A 101 12.14 -4.83 -3.78
N HIS A 102 13.04 -5.01 -2.81
CA HIS A 102 14.38 -5.55 -3.03
C HIS A 102 14.33 -6.95 -3.66
N ARG A 103 13.50 -7.85 -3.11
CA ARG A 103 13.31 -9.21 -3.68
C ARG A 103 12.86 -9.17 -5.14
N VAL A 104 11.93 -8.29 -5.48
CA VAL A 104 11.44 -8.14 -6.87
C VAL A 104 12.54 -7.58 -7.78
N ARG A 105 13.32 -6.59 -7.32
CA ARG A 105 14.41 -5.99 -8.10
C ARG A 105 15.54 -6.98 -8.42
N PHE A 106 15.85 -7.88 -7.49
CA PHE A 106 16.95 -8.85 -7.62
C PHE A 106 16.47 -10.28 -7.96
N PHE A 107 15.20 -10.45 -8.31
CA PHE A 107 14.66 -11.74 -8.71
C PHE A 107 15.29 -12.21 -10.04
N GLY A 108 15.76 -13.46 -10.09
CA GLY A 108 16.22 -14.07 -11.34
C GLY A 108 17.69 -13.86 -11.73
N GLY A 109 18.60 -13.72 -10.76
CA GLY A 109 20.05 -13.85 -11.03
C GLY A 109 20.33 -15.09 -11.90
N ARG A 110 21.23 -14.95 -12.89
CA ARG A 110 21.45 -15.81 -14.08
C ARG A 110 21.45 -17.33 -13.88
N ASP A 111 21.54 -17.83 -12.64
CA ASP A 111 21.65 -19.26 -12.28
C ASP A 111 20.70 -19.74 -11.16
N LYS A 112 19.75 -18.92 -10.71
CA LYS A 112 18.89 -19.26 -9.54
C LYS A 112 17.46 -19.69 -9.90
N GLY A 113 17.10 -19.70 -11.18
CA GLY A 113 15.82 -20.25 -11.66
C GLY A 113 15.85 -21.78 -11.73
N ARG A 114 14.69 -22.43 -11.59
CA ARG A 114 14.55 -23.88 -11.80
C ARG A 114 14.98 -24.19 -13.23
N ARG A 115 16.10 -24.92 -13.39
CA ARG A 115 16.58 -25.36 -14.71
C ARG A 115 15.63 -26.46 -15.20
N GLU A 116 14.80 -26.15 -16.19
CA GLU A 116 13.87 -27.11 -16.79
C GLU A 116 14.59 -28.18 -17.62
N PHE A 117 15.83 -27.90 -18.03
CA PHE A 117 16.64 -28.80 -18.84
C PHE A 117 17.96 -29.15 -18.13
N PRO A 118 18.34 -30.44 -18.10
CA PRO A 118 19.66 -30.82 -17.60
C PRO A 118 20.75 -30.23 -18.49
N PRO A 119 21.90 -29.82 -17.93
CA PRO A 119 23.02 -29.33 -18.74
C PRO A 119 23.50 -30.42 -19.68
N SER A 120 23.73 -30.07 -20.94
CA SER A 120 24.32 -30.95 -21.94
C SER A 120 25.65 -31.50 -21.43
N LYS A 121 25.78 -32.83 -21.35
CA LYS A 121 27.05 -33.49 -21.07
C LYS A 121 27.89 -33.45 -22.35
N HIS A 122 29.03 -32.75 -22.29
CA HIS A 122 30.13 -32.96 -23.23
C HIS A 122 31.00 -34.12 -22.76
#